data_AF-A0A522DMZ9-F1
#
_entry.id   AF-A0A522DMZ9-F1
#
_cell.length_a   1.000
_cell.length_b   1.000
_cell.length_c   1.000
_cell.angle_alpha   90.00
_cell.angle_beta   90.00
_cell.angle_gamma   90.00
#
_symmetry.space_group_name_H-M   'P 1'
#
loop_
_entity.id
_entity.type
_entity.pdbx_description
1 polymer ?
#
loop_
_entity_poly.entity_id
_entity_poly.type
_entity_poly.pdbx_seq_one_letter_code
_entity_poly.pdbx_strand_id
1 'polypeptide(L)'
;KKEEPKTEIKEEPKKDTVQQVTENTATEEVYKKSTVTRRSESSTTEGFGLTFLDVYPDGEIDTIRILIPNEPTKPPVQEVKEEEKKFLDIPLADSVQTKDVNEINKPETDTLTSKNKCSVFAAEEDFFIVRKNMAAESNDDNMIAEAKKVFKIKCFTVQQVKNLSALFLSDEGKYKFFDSAYSYVADMEHFASLQSELKEEYFINRFKAMLRN
;
A
#
# COMPACT_ATOMS: atom_id res chain seq x y z
N LYS A 1 19.75 77.18 8.13
CA LYS A 1 20.95 76.30 8.01
C LYS A 1 21.21 75.75 9.41
N LYS A 2 20.95 74.45 9.65
CA LYS A 2 21.98 73.42 9.89
C LYS A 2 22.82 73.80 11.13
N GLU A 3 22.89 73.06 12.22
CA GLU A 3 22.99 71.60 12.40
C GLU A 3 22.79 71.28 13.90
N GLU A 4 22.50 70.02 14.18
CA GLU A 4 22.12 69.41 15.46
C GLU A 4 23.21 69.49 16.57
N PRO A 5 22.83 69.42 17.86
CA PRO A 5 23.78 69.28 18.98
C PRO A 5 24.12 67.81 19.26
N LYS A 6 25.39 67.54 19.57
CA LYS A 6 25.88 66.23 20.05
C LYS A 6 25.79 66.13 21.57
N THR A 7 25.39 64.93 21.96
CA THR A 7 25.37 64.20 23.25
C THR A 7 26.50 64.51 24.23
N GLU A 8 26.21 64.48 25.53
CA GLU A 8 26.83 63.57 26.54
C GLU A 8 26.45 64.02 27.97
N ILE A 9 25.60 63.25 28.68
CA ILE A 9 25.42 63.38 30.14
C ILE A 9 25.49 61.97 30.75
N LYS A 10 26.40 61.87 31.72
CA LYS A 10 26.72 60.75 32.61
C LYS A 10 25.68 60.59 33.74
N GLU A 11 25.74 59.41 34.33
CA GLU A 11 25.37 59.00 35.70
C GLU A 11 23.93 58.49 35.99
N GLU A 12 23.93 57.22 36.41
CA GLU A 12 22.92 56.48 37.18
C GLU A 12 22.72 57.07 38.60
N PRO A 13 21.96 56.42 39.51
CA PRO A 13 20.59 55.88 39.45
C PRO A 13 19.76 56.40 40.64
N LYS A 14 18.41 56.52 40.54
CA LYS A 14 17.56 56.59 41.74
C LYS A 14 16.21 55.88 41.57
N LYS A 15 15.89 55.12 42.62
CA LYS A 15 14.63 54.47 42.96
C LYS A 15 13.43 55.42 42.84
N ASP A 16 12.28 54.88 42.48
CA ASP A 16 11.02 55.21 43.16
C ASP A 16 9.98 54.09 42.98
N THR A 17 9.27 53.85 44.09
CA THR A 17 8.19 52.89 44.30
C THR A 17 6.85 53.59 44.08
N VAL A 18 5.98 53.15 43.16
CA VAL A 18 4.50 53.31 43.25
C VAL A 18 3.79 52.14 42.54
N GLN A 19 2.64 51.78 43.10
CA GLN A 19 1.89 50.53 43.05
C GLN A 19 1.00 50.31 41.80
N GLN A 20 0.74 49.02 41.58
CA GLN A 20 -0.48 48.35 41.08
C GLN A 20 -1.08 48.75 39.73
N VAL A 21 -0.90 47.84 38.77
CA VAL A 21 -1.96 47.45 37.84
C VAL A 21 -2.17 45.95 38.00
N THR A 22 -3.39 45.57 38.35
CA THR A 22 -3.91 44.21 38.34
C THR A 22 -3.81 43.64 36.92
N GLU A 23 -3.03 42.57 36.75
CA GLU A 23 -2.94 41.84 35.49
C GLU A 23 -3.48 40.42 35.66
N ASN A 24 -4.36 40.09 34.72
CA ASN A 24 -5.29 38.98 34.72
C ASN A 24 -4.62 37.62 34.88
N THR A 25 -5.19 36.81 35.77
CA THR A 25 -4.96 35.36 35.84
C THR A 25 -5.45 34.71 34.54
N ALA A 26 -4.54 34.45 33.61
CA ALA A 26 -4.79 33.56 32.49
C ALA A 26 -4.81 32.12 33.04
N THR A 27 -6.00 31.58 33.22
CA THR A 27 -6.18 30.14 33.46
C THR A 27 -5.72 29.37 32.23
N GLU A 28 -4.65 28.60 32.36
CA GLU A 28 -4.28 27.55 31.41
C GLU A 28 -5.43 26.53 31.33
N GLU A 29 -6.24 26.59 30.27
CA GLU A 29 -7.21 25.54 30.01
C GLU A 29 -6.47 24.29 29.52
N VAL A 30 -6.22 23.39 30.47
CA VAL A 30 -5.70 22.04 30.22
C VAL A 30 -6.65 21.31 29.26
N TYR A 31 -6.19 21.03 28.05
CA TYR A 31 -6.95 20.28 27.04
C TYR A 31 -7.37 18.92 27.60
N LYS A 32 -8.67 18.65 27.57
CA LYS A 32 -9.27 17.38 28.00
C LYS A 32 -9.88 16.69 26.77
N LYS A 33 -9.51 15.43 26.56
CA LYS A 33 -10.01 14.60 25.46
C LYS A 33 -11.51 14.32 25.60
N SER A 34 -12.23 14.30 24.47
CA SER A 34 -13.62 13.87 24.41
C SER A 34 -13.75 12.34 24.43
N THR A 35 -14.95 11.84 24.71
CA THR A 35 -15.24 10.41 24.79
C THR A 35 -16.28 10.03 23.75
N VAL A 36 -15.87 9.23 22.76
CA VAL A 36 -16.73 8.77 21.68
C VAL A 36 -17.35 7.41 22.02
N THR A 37 -18.68 7.32 21.96
CA THR A 37 -19.43 6.07 22.19
C THR A 37 -20.33 5.72 20.99
N ARG A 38 -20.38 4.44 20.60
CA ARG A 38 -21.22 3.98 19.49
C ARG A 38 -22.67 3.87 19.94
N ARG A 39 -23.58 4.62 19.30
CA ARG A 39 -25.01 4.67 19.66
C ARG A 39 -25.85 3.69 18.86
N SER A 40 -25.64 3.60 17.54
CA SER A 40 -26.45 2.75 16.68
C SER A 40 -25.76 2.43 15.36
N GLU A 41 -26.13 1.30 14.80
CA GLU A 41 -25.76 0.83 13.46
C GLU A 41 -27.05 0.46 12.72
N SER A 42 -27.23 1.00 11.51
CA SER A 42 -28.41 0.77 10.69
C SER A 42 -28.00 0.46 9.26
N SER A 43 -28.36 -0.71 8.76
CA SER A 43 -28.24 -1.05 7.35
C SER A 43 -29.48 -0.57 6.60
N THR A 44 -29.31 0.38 5.69
CA THR A 44 -30.34 0.82 4.74
C THR A 44 -29.99 0.35 3.34
N THR A 45 -30.93 0.44 2.41
CA THR A 45 -30.70 0.11 0.99
C THR A 45 -29.63 0.99 0.33
N GLU A 46 -29.33 2.15 0.91
CA GLU A 46 -28.30 3.08 0.43
C GLU A 46 -26.92 2.80 1.04
N GLY A 47 -26.83 1.98 2.10
CA GLY A 47 -25.57 1.65 2.76
C GLY A 47 -25.68 1.32 4.24
N PHE A 48 -24.52 1.27 4.90
CA PHE A 48 -24.42 1.10 6.35
C PHE A 48 -24.26 2.47 7.03
N GLY A 49 -25.19 2.82 7.91
CA GLY A 49 -25.14 4.02 8.73
C GLY A 49 -24.67 3.73 10.15
N LEU A 50 -23.64 4.42 10.62
CA LEU A 50 -23.16 4.38 12.00
C LEU A 50 -23.41 5.73 12.66
N THR A 51 -23.93 5.73 13.88
CA THR A 51 -24.09 6.95 14.69
C THR A 51 -23.31 6.83 15.99
N PHE A 52 -22.46 7.81 16.25
CA PHE A 52 -21.66 7.94 17.46
C PHE A 52 -22.07 9.19 18.25
N LEU A 53 -21.94 9.13 19.57
CA LEU A 53 -22.05 10.28 20.45
C LEU A 53 -20.65 10.63 20.96
N ASP A 54 -20.22 11.85 20.68
CA ASP A 54 -19.00 12.42 21.22
C ASP A 54 -19.36 13.29 22.42
N VAL A 55 -18.91 12.88 23.61
CA VAL A 55 -19.19 13.58 24.86
C VAL A 55 -17.96 14.37 25.25
N TYR A 56 -18.10 15.69 25.29
CA TYR A 56 -17.06 16.61 25.71
C TYR A 56 -16.96 16.69 27.24
N PRO A 57 -15.81 17.15 27.77
CA PRO A 57 -15.56 17.25 29.22
C PRO A 57 -16.49 18.22 29.98
N ASP A 58 -17.10 19.16 29.27
CA ASP A 58 -18.11 20.11 29.75
C ASP A 58 -19.54 19.53 29.79
N GLY A 59 -19.72 18.30 29.30
CA GLY A 59 -21.01 17.62 29.21
C GLY A 59 -21.78 17.91 27.93
N GLU A 60 -21.20 18.68 26.99
CA GLU A 60 -21.77 18.84 25.66
C GLU A 60 -21.66 17.52 24.88
N ILE A 61 -22.72 17.18 24.13
CA ILE A 61 -22.79 15.93 23.37
C ILE A 61 -22.99 16.28 21.90
N ASP A 62 -22.04 15.89 21.06
CA ASP A 62 -22.13 15.96 19.61
C ASP A 62 -22.47 14.60 19.01
N THR A 63 -23.17 14.56 17.87
CA THR A 63 -23.59 13.33 17.21
C THR A 63 -22.93 13.20 15.83
N ILE A 64 -22.01 12.25 15.70
CA ILE A 64 -21.30 11.97 14.45
C ILE A 64 -22.05 10.87 13.70
N ARG A 65 -22.37 11.11 12.41
CA ARG A 65 -23.02 10.13 11.53
C ARG A 65 -22.10 9.77 10.37
N ILE A 66 -21.82 8.48 10.19
CA ILE A 66 -21.02 7.94 9.10
C ILE A 66 -21.94 7.09 8.23
N LEU A 67 -22.00 7.39 6.93
CA LEU A 67 -22.69 6.56 5.94
C LEU A 67 -21.64 5.93 5.03
N ILE A 68 -21.62 4.60 4.99
CA ILE A 68 -20.78 3.80 4.10
C ILE A 68 -21.70 3.29 2.99
N PRO A 69 -21.66 3.87 1.77
CA PRO A 69 -22.48 3.42 0.66
C PRO A 69 -22.18 1.94 0.37
N ASN A 70 -23.23 1.17 0.08
CA ASN A 70 -23.01 -0.18 -0.42
C ASN A 70 -22.52 -0.06 -1.87
N GLU A 71 -21.36 -0.63 -2.19
CA GLU A 71 -20.98 -0.77 -3.60
C GLU A 71 -22.09 -1.58 -4.30
N PRO A 72 -22.52 -1.18 -5.50
CA PRO A 72 -23.52 -1.95 -6.23
C PRO A 72 -22.95 -3.35 -6.45
N THR A 73 -23.51 -4.32 -5.72
CA THR A 73 -23.19 -5.72 -5.92
C THR A 73 -23.51 -6.02 -7.37
N LYS A 74 -22.46 -6.34 -8.15
CA LYS A 74 -22.64 -6.91 -9.48
C LYS A 74 -23.66 -8.05 -9.35
N PRO A 75 -24.64 -8.15 -10.25
CA PRO A 75 -25.75 -9.09 -10.11
C PRO A 75 -25.19 -10.50 -9.88
N PRO A 76 -25.84 -11.31 -9.01
CA PRO A 76 -25.39 -12.65 -8.73
C PRO A 76 -25.38 -13.45 -10.04
N VAL A 77 -24.20 -13.99 -10.37
CA VAL A 77 -24.09 -15.10 -11.32
C VAL A 77 -25.02 -16.18 -10.82
N GLN A 78 -25.98 -16.56 -11.66
CA GLN A 78 -27.01 -17.54 -11.35
C GLN A 78 -26.34 -18.83 -10.82
N GLU A 79 -26.75 -19.25 -9.63
CA GLU A 79 -26.45 -20.57 -9.08
C GLU A 79 -26.99 -21.63 -10.04
N VAL A 80 -26.10 -22.22 -10.83
CA VAL A 80 -26.37 -23.50 -11.48
C VAL A 80 -26.30 -24.55 -10.37
N LYS A 81 -27.48 -25.07 -9.99
CA LYS A 81 -27.61 -26.25 -9.13
C LYS A 81 -26.73 -27.37 -9.67
N GLU A 82 -25.70 -27.69 -8.90
CA GLU A 82 -24.90 -28.90 -9.05
C GLU A 82 -25.75 -30.08 -8.57
N GLU A 83 -26.30 -30.84 -9.52
CA GLU A 83 -26.88 -32.15 -9.23
C GLU A 83 -25.76 -33.19 -9.19
N GLU A 84 -25.55 -33.76 -8.00
CA GLU A 84 -24.68 -34.88 -7.74
C GLU A 84 -25.00 -36.07 -8.65
N LYS A 85 -24.06 -36.46 -9.52
CA LYS A 85 -23.97 -37.83 -10.03
C LYS A 85 -22.53 -38.33 -9.92
N LYS A 86 -22.30 -39.02 -8.80
CA LYS A 86 -21.61 -40.30 -8.66
C LYS A 86 -20.27 -40.44 -9.42
N PHE A 87 -19.21 -40.35 -8.62
CA PHE A 87 -18.03 -41.21 -8.68
C PHE A 87 -18.32 -42.56 -9.35
N LEU A 88 -17.59 -42.85 -10.44
CA LEU A 88 -17.08 -44.18 -10.81
C LEU A 88 -15.98 -43.97 -11.87
N ASP A 89 -14.75 -44.31 -11.45
CA ASP A 89 -13.65 -44.96 -12.17
C ASP A 89 -13.03 -44.41 -13.47
N ILE A 90 -11.70 -44.25 -13.36
CA ILE A 90 -10.70 -43.96 -14.39
C ILE A 90 -10.58 -45.15 -15.36
N PRO A 91 -10.39 -44.92 -16.68
CA PRO A 91 -9.05 -45.19 -17.23
C PRO A 91 -8.53 -44.14 -18.24
N LEU A 92 -7.19 -44.04 -18.27
CA LEU A 92 -6.34 -43.37 -19.26
C LEU A 92 -6.76 -43.63 -20.72
N ALA A 93 -6.77 -42.58 -21.56
CA ALA A 93 -6.15 -42.57 -22.89
C ALA A 93 -6.22 -41.17 -23.55
N ASP A 94 -5.16 -40.87 -24.31
CA ASP A 94 -4.90 -39.79 -25.26
C ASP A 94 -6.07 -38.99 -25.85
N SER A 95 -5.95 -37.65 -25.82
CA SER A 95 -6.03 -36.81 -27.03
C SER A 95 -5.76 -35.33 -26.72
N VAL A 96 -4.61 -34.87 -27.20
CA VAL A 96 -4.33 -33.47 -27.54
C VAL A 96 -5.07 -33.17 -28.85
N GLN A 97 -5.85 -32.07 -28.92
CA GLN A 97 -5.94 -31.14 -30.08
C GLN A 97 -6.75 -29.86 -29.73
N THR A 98 -6.02 -28.74 -29.63
CA THR A 98 -6.20 -27.40 -30.25
C THR A 98 -7.59 -26.81 -30.55
N LYS A 99 -7.78 -25.51 -30.19
CA LYS A 99 -8.09 -24.31 -31.04
C LYS A 99 -8.63 -23.14 -30.16
N ASP A 100 -7.92 -22.01 -30.04
CA ASP A 100 -8.04 -20.73 -30.80
C ASP A 100 -9.35 -19.95 -30.51
N VAL A 101 -9.48 -18.63 -30.31
CA VAL A 101 -8.67 -17.39 -30.36
C VAL A 101 -9.57 -16.28 -29.76
N ASN A 102 -9.04 -15.30 -28.99
CA ASN A 102 -9.26 -13.87 -29.27
C ASN A 102 -8.44 -12.91 -28.37
N GLU A 103 -7.45 -12.34 -29.04
CA GLU A 103 -6.81 -11.02 -28.96
C GLU A 103 -7.86 -9.90 -28.65
N ILE A 104 -7.61 -8.81 -27.92
CA ILE A 104 -6.77 -7.63 -28.25
C ILE A 104 -6.77 -6.71 -27.00
N ASN A 105 -5.60 -6.27 -26.52
CA ASN A 105 -5.22 -4.84 -26.45
C ASN A 105 -3.79 -4.68 -25.90
N LYS A 106 -2.92 -4.27 -26.83
CA LYS A 106 -1.52 -3.90 -26.70
C LYS A 106 -1.43 -2.42 -26.28
N PRO A 107 -0.36 -2.02 -25.57
CA PRO A 107 0.44 -0.89 -26.07
C PRO A 107 1.92 -1.26 -26.24
N GLU A 108 2.38 -1.03 -27.47
CA GLU A 108 3.68 -0.52 -27.96
C GLU A 108 4.88 -0.70 -27.01
N THR A 109 5.76 -1.69 -27.21
CA THR A 109 6.90 -1.71 -28.15
C THR A 109 7.81 -0.48 -28.04
N ASP A 110 8.77 -0.55 -27.10
CA ASP A 110 10.13 -0.09 -27.39
C ASP A 110 11.07 -1.29 -27.21
N THR A 111 12.07 -1.36 -28.08
CA THR A 111 12.89 -2.54 -28.35
C THR A 111 14.31 -2.31 -27.86
N LEU A 112 14.70 -2.85 -26.70
CA LEU A 112 16.10 -3.14 -26.41
C LEU A 112 16.29 -4.50 -25.73
N THR A 113 16.69 -5.47 -26.55
CA THR A 113 17.59 -6.59 -26.25
C THR A 113 17.75 -6.95 -24.77
N SER A 114 16.95 -7.89 -24.28
CA SER A 114 17.32 -8.67 -23.10
C SER A 114 17.10 -10.16 -23.35
N LYS A 115 18.04 -10.95 -22.83
CA LYS A 115 18.11 -12.42 -22.94
C LYS A 115 17.11 -13.11 -21.99
N ASN A 116 15.93 -12.55 -21.78
CA ASN A 116 14.96 -13.05 -20.82
C ASN A 116 14.15 -14.20 -21.44
N LYS A 117 13.98 -15.28 -20.67
CA LYS A 117 13.31 -16.53 -21.07
C LYS A 117 11.78 -16.40 -21.05
N CYS A 118 11.27 -15.25 -21.46
CA CYS A 118 9.86 -14.93 -21.33
C CYS A 118 9.09 -15.35 -22.58
N SER A 119 8.46 -16.51 -22.51
CA SER A 119 7.57 -17.02 -23.57
C SER A 119 6.09 -16.73 -23.30
N VAL A 120 5.69 -16.67 -22.03
CA VAL A 120 4.29 -16.47 -21.62
C VAL A 120 4.23 -15.37 -20.58
N PHE A 121 3.41 -14.35 -20.83
CA PHE A 121 3.17 -13.24 -19.92
C PHE A 121 2.08 -13.59 -18.90
N ALA A 122 2.25 -13.13 -17.67
CA ALA A 122 1.29 -13.27 -16.59
C ALA A 122 0.15 -12.26 -16.74
N ALA A 123 -1.10 -12.74 -16.65
CA ALA A 123 -2.27 -11.87 -16.58
C ALA A 123 -2.51 -11.37 -15.14
N GLU A 124 -3.49 -10.50 -14.93
CA GLU A 124 -3.85 -10.02 -13.59
C GLU A 124 -4.30 -11.17 -12.67
N GLU A 125 -5.02 -12.16 -13.21
CA GLU A 125 -5.45 -13.35 -12.46
C GLU A 125 -4.25 -14.13 -11.90
N ASP A 126 -3.20 -14.32 -12.72
CA ASP A 126 -1.96 -14.97 -12.30
C ASP A 126 -1.30 -14.19 -11.14
N PHE A 127 -1.29 -12.86 -11.23
CA PHE A 127 -0.76 -11.99 -10.17
C PHE A 127 -1.56 -12.14 -8.87
N PHE A 128 -2.89 -12.15 -8.92
CA PHE A 128 -3.72 -12.30 -7.71
C PHE A 128 -3.54 -13.68 -7.07
N ILE A 129 -3.42 -14.74 -7.87
CA ILE A 129 -3.17 -16.10 -7.39
C ILE A 129 -1.82 -16.16 -6.67
N VAL A 130 -0.75 -15.64 -7.30
CA VAL A 130 0.59 -15.58 -6.69
C VAL A 130 0.55 -14.78 -5.40
N ARG A 131 -0.05 -13.59 -5.41
CA ARG A 131 -0.16 -12.72 -4.23
C ARG A 131 -0.87 -13.43 -3.08
N LYS A 132 -1.98 -14.11 -3.36
CA LYS A 132 -2.73 -14.89 -2.36
C LYS A 132 -1.88 -16.00 -1.77
N ASN A 133 -1.19 -16.76 -2.61
CA ASN A 133 -0.38 -17.89 -2.16
C ASN A 133 0.83 -17.43 -1.34
N MET A 134 1.50 -16.36 -1.75
CA MET A 134 2.56 -15.73 -0.95
C MET A 134 2.02 -15.27 0.40
N ALA A 135 0.88 -14.55 0.43
CA ALA A 135 0.31 -14.05 1.68
C ALA A 135 -0.20 -15.15 2.63
N ALA A 136 -0.38 -16.38 2.15
CA ALA A 136 -0.75 -17.53 2.99
C ALA A 136 0.46 -18.14 3.72
N GLU A 137 1.68 -17.81 3.29
CA GLU A 137 2.91 -18.30 3.91
C GLU A 137 3.32 -17.47 5.13
N SER A 138 4.04 -18.11 6.04
CA SER A 138 4.43 -17.52 7.34
C SER A 138 5.82 -16.90 7.37
N ASN A 139 6.63 -17.12 6.33
CA ASN A 139 8.02 -16.68 6.28
C ASN A 139 8.44 -16.27 4.86
N ASP A 140 9.40 -15.34 4.79
CA ASP A 140 9.86 -14.74 3.54
C ASP A 140 10.38 -15.79 2.54
N ASP A 141 11.11 -16.80 3.01
CA ASP A 141 11.69 -17.83 2.14
C ASP A 141 10.62 -18.71 1.47
N ASN A 142 9.55 -19.08 2.20
CA ASN A 142 8.41 -19.80 1.66
C ASN A 142 7.62 -18.93 0.68
N MET A 143 7.40 -17.65 1.00
CA MET A 143 6.75 -16.70 0.08
C MET A 143 7.49 -16.65 -1.25
N ILE A 144 8.82 -16.56 -1.21
CA ILE A 144 9.67 -16.58 -2.40
C ILE A 144 9.60 -17.93 -3.12
N ALA A 145 9.53 -19.04 -2.37
CA ALA A 145 9.39 -20.38 -2.95
C ALA A 145 8.08 -20.54 -3.74
N GLU A 146 6.95 -20.03 -3.21
CA GLU A 146 5.67 -20.03 -3.92
C GLU A 146 5.73 -19.17 -5.20
N ALA A 147 6.32 -17.97 -5.12
CA ALA A 147 6.49 -17.11 -6.29
C ALA A 147 7.38 -17.77 -7.38
N LYS A 148 8.48 -18.42 -6.98
CA LYS A 148 9.40 -19.13 -7.89
C LYS A 148 8.71 -20.22 -8.71
N LYS A 149 7.70 -20.90 -8.17
CA LYS A 149 6.94 -21.93 -8.91
C LYS A 149 6.28 -21.31 -10.14
N VAL A 150 5.71 -20.11 -10.00
CA VAL A 150 4.99 -19.43 -11.08
C VAL A 150 5.94 -18.68 -12.01
N PHE A 151 6.99 -18.06 -11.48
CA PHE A 151 8.01 -17.37 -12.30
C PHE A 151 8.68 -18.27 -13.34
N LYS A 152 8.88 -19.56 -13.03
CA LYS A 152 9.41 -20.55 -13.99
C LYS A 152 8.53 -20.76 -15.22
N ILE A 153 7.24 -20.45 -15.11
CA ILE A 153 6.22 -20.72 -16.13
C ILE A 153 5.81 -19.42 -16.83
N LYS A 154 5.72 -18.32 -16.07
CA LYS A 154 5.17 -17.04 -16.50
C LYS A 154 6.11 -15.90 -16.16
N CYS A 155 6.20 -14.93 -17.06
CA CYS A 155 6.91 -13.68 -16.80
C CYS A 155 5.96 -12.59 -16.32
N PHE A 156 6.42 -11.84 -15.32
CA PHE A 156 5.68 -10.75 -14.71
C PHE A 156 6.25 -9.41 -15.12
N THR A 157 5.44 -8.36 -15.07
CA THR A 157 5.93 -7.00 -15.27
C THR A 157 6.64 -6.49 -14.02
N VAL A 158 7.52 -5.50 -14.16
CA VAL A 158 8.19 -4.83 -13.04
C VAL A 158 7.17 -4.27 -12.06
N GLN A 159 6.06 -3.73 -12.56
CA GLN A 159 4.98 -3.22 -11.71
C GLN A 159 4.33 -4.34 -10.88
N GLN A 160 4.07 -5.51 -11.46
CA GLN A 160 3.56 -6.66 -10.72
C GLN A 160 4.58 -7.14 -9.68
N VAL A 161 5.86 -7.24 -10.05
CA VAL A 161 6.94 -7.61 -9.11
C VAL A 161 7.04 -6.61 -7.97
N LYS A 162 6.98 -5.31 -8.24
CA LYS A 162 6.94 -4.24 -7.22
C LYS A 162 5.77 -4.45 -6.25
N ASN A 163 4.57 -4.68 -6.78
CA ASN A 163 3.38 -4.87 -5.96
C ASN A 163 3.43 -6.14 -5.10
N LEU A 164 4.04 -7.22 -5.60
CA LEU A 164 4.29 -8.44 -4.83
C LEU A 164 5.35 -8.20 -3.74
N SER A 165 6.38 -7.41 -4.03
CA SER A 165 7.45 -7.12 -3.07
C SER A 165 6.97 -6.36 -1.82
N ALA A 166 5.83 -5.67 -1.93
CA ALA A 166 5.21 -4.99 -0.79
C ALA A 166 4.74 -5.95 0.32
N LEU A 167 4.67 -7.26 0.08
CA LEU A 167 4.38 -8.25 1.11
C LEU A 167 5.56 -8.48 2.07
N PHE A 168 6.79 -8.15 1.64
CA PHE A 168 7.98 -8.31 2.48
C PHE A 168 8.21 -7.06 3.33
N LEU A 169 8.35 -7.28 4.64
CA LEU A 169 8.58 -6.19 5.61
C LEU A 169 10.04 -5.75 5.67
N SER A 170 10.96 -6.66 5.33
CA SER A 170 12.40 -6.44 5.36
C SER A 170 12.97 -6.17 3.97
N ASP A 171 14.04 -5.38 3.90
CA ASP A 171 14.78 -5.18 2.65
C ASP A 171 15.51 -6.44 2.20
N GLU A 172 15.91 -7.31 3.15
CA GLU A 172 16.47 -8.62 2.85
C GLU A 172 15.48 -9.48 2.05
N GLY A 173 14.23 -9.58 2.53
CA GLY A 173 13.17 -10.32 1.87
C GLY A 173 12.87 -9.76 0.47
N LYS A 174 12.73 -8.43 0.35
CA LYS A 174 12.54 -7.77 -0.94
C LYS A 174 13.69 -8.03 -1.91
N TYR A 175 14.93 -7.92 -1.46
CA TYR A 175 16.11 -8.16 -2.30
C TYR A 175 16.16 -9.62 -2.78
N LYS A 176 15.98 -10.61 -1.89
CA LYS A 176 15.93 -12.03 -2.27
C LYS A 176 14.81 -12.33 -3.27
N PHE A 177 13.66 -11.67 -3.09
CA PHE A 177 12.55 -11.77 -4.01
C PHE A 177 12.89 -11.19 -5.38
N PHE A 178 13.50 -10.00 -5.44
CA PHE A 178 13.94 -9.39 -6.70
C PHE A 178 14.99 -10.22 -7.42
N ASP A 179 15.99 -10.74 -6.70
CA ASP A 179 17.00 -11.65 -7.25
C ASP A 179 16.35 -12.90 -7.88
N SER A 180 15.33 -13.45 -7.22
CA SER A 180 14.57 -14.60 -7.70
C SER A 180 13.68 -14.27 -8.91
N ALA A 181 13.18 -13.04 -9.00
CA ALA A 181 12.33 -12.57 -10.09
C ALA A 181 13.12 -12.13 -11.32
N TYR A 182 14.39 -11.73 -11.15
CA TYR A 182 15.20 -11.06 -12.19
C TYR A 182 15.18 -11.79 -13.54
N SER A 183 15.30 -13.11 -13.58
CA SER A 183 15.31 -13.87 -14.85
C SER A 183 13.92 -14.02 -15.52
N TYR A 184 12.84 -13.63 -14.84
CA TYR A 184 11.45 -13.89 -15.21
C TYR A 184 10.62 -12.59 -15.30
N VAL A 185 11.28 -11.46 -15.54
CA VAL A 185 10.60 -10.19 -15.79
C VAL A 185 10.49 -9.91 -17.29
N ALA A 186 9.30 -9.47 -17.69
CA ALA A 186 8.94 -9.14 -19.06
C ALA A 186 9.67 -7.88 -19.56
N ASP A 187 9.63 -6.83 -18.76
CA ASP A 187 10.11 -5.47 -19.03
C ASP A 187 11.41 -5.17 -18.24
N MET A 188 12.47 -5.90 -18.58
CA MET A 188 13.79 -5.78 -17.92
C MET A 188 14.33 -4.35 -17.87
N GLU A 189 14.04 -3.54 -18.87
CA GLU A 189 14.47 -2.14 -18.96
C GLU A 189 13.99 -1.31 -17.75
N HIS A 190 12.81 -1.62 -17.23
CA HIS A 190 12.24 -0.93 -16.07
C HIS A 190 12.69 -1.54 -14.74
N PHE A 191 13.38 -2.67 -14.75
CA PHE A 191 13.69 -3.41 -13.52
C PHE A 191 14.57 -2.60 -12.56
N ALA A 192 15.43 -1.72 -13.09
CA ALA A 192 16.24 -0.80 -12.28
C ALA A 192 15.41 0.10 -11.35
N SER A 193 14.14 0.39 -11.70
CA SER A 193 13.24 1.19 -10.87
C SER A 193 12.92 0.56 -9.52
N LEU A 194 13.01 -0.78 -9.39
CA LEU A 194 12.76 -1.49 -8.13
C LEU A 194 13.78 -1.16 -7.04
N GLN A 195 14.91 -0.56 -7.39
CA GLN A 195 15.89 -0.08 -6.42
C GLN A 195 15.26 0.88 -5.39
N SER A 196 14.22 1.65 -5.76
CA SER A 196 13.54 2.57 -4.84
C SER A 196 12.77 1.86 -3.72
N GLU A 197 12.50 0.56 -3.86
CA GLU A 197 11.78 -0.22 -2.85
C GLU A 197 12.67 -0.68 -1.69
N LEU A 198 13.99 -0.56 -1.86
CA LEU A 198 15.03 -0.87 -0.88
C LEU A 198 15.49 0.43 -0.21
N LYS A 199 15.63 0.41 1.11
CA LYS A 199 16.05 1.54 1.94
C LYS A 199 17.49 1.42 2.39
N GLU A 200 17.93 0.21 2.72
CA GLU A 200 19.27 -0.06 3.23
C GLU A 200 20.33 -0.04 2.12
N GLU A 201 21.40 0.73 2.34
CA GLU A 201 22.48 0.92 1.36
C GLU A 201 23.16 -0.39 0.95
N TYR A 202 23.29 -1.35 1.88
CA TYR A 202 23.84 -2.67 1.60
C TYR A 202 23.05 -3.40 0.49
N PHE A 203 21.72 -3.47 0.60
CA PHE A 203 20.87 -4.13 -0.39
C PHE A 203 20.75 -3.33 -1.68
N ILE A 204 20.75 -2.00 -1.61
CA ILE A 204 20.80 -1.13 -2.81
C ILE A 204 22.06 -1.40 -3.63
N ASN A 205 23.23 -1.47 -2.99
CA ASN A 205 24.50 -1.74 -3.68
C ASN A 205 24.54 -3.14 -4.28
N ARG A 206 23.98 -4.13 -3.56
CA ARG A 206 23.88 -5.51 -4.05
C ARG A 206 22.91 -5.64 -5.23
N PHE A 207 21.79 -4.91 -5.20
CA PHE A 207 20.84 -4.83 -6.32
C PHE A 207 21.50 -4.19 -7.55
N LYS A 208 22.23 -3.09 -7.39
CA LYS A 208 22.99 -2.46 -8.49
C LYS A 208 24.03 -3.41 -9.10
N ALA A 209 24.69 -4.23 -8.26
CA ALA A 209 25.65 -5.23 -8.75
C ALA A 209 24.97 -6.30 -9.60
N MET A 210 23.75 -6.73 -9.24
CA MET A 210 22.96 -7.69 -10.01
C MET A 210 22.63 -7.20 -11.43
N LEU A 211 22.35 -5.90 -11.61
CA LEU A 211 21.99 -5.33 -12.93
C LEU A 211 23.16 -5.20 -13.90
N ARG A 212 24.41 -5.39 -13.44
CA ARG A 212 25.62 -5.22 -14.27
C ARG A 212 26.07 -6.52 -14.96
N ASN A 213 25.38 -7.63 -14.72
CA ASN A 213 25.66 -8.95 -15.29
C ASN A 213 24.96 -9.16 -16.64
#